data_AF-A0AAE9NRA0-F1
#
_entry.id   AF-A0AAE9NRA0-F1
#
_cell.length_a   1.000
_cell.length_b   1.000
_cell.length_c   1.000
_cell.angle_alpha   90.00
_cell.angle_beta   90.00
_cell.angle_gamma   90.00
#
_symmetry.space_group_name_H-M   'P 1'
#
loop_
_entity.id
_entity.type
_entity.pdbx_description
1 polymer ?
#
loop_
_entity_poly.entity_id
_entity_poly.type
_entity_poly.pdbx_seq_one_letter_code
_entity_poly.pdbx_strand_id
1 'polypeptide(L)'
;MALKATVYKAAINIADMDRNFFHDANLTIAQHPSETEQRMMLRLLAWICHADENLRFTKGLSADDEPEIWRRNDTMELELWIELGLPDEKRLKKACNQSRAVVLYAYSERAAQVWWSAISGKVSGYKNLAVRFLDDNQLTQLAGLVQRTMSLQATIQDGTIWLSDDKNSLEITFSEWKIPQTQG
;
A
#
# COMPACT_ATOMS: atom_id res chain seq x y z
N MET A 1 29.88 1.98 4.62
CA MET A 1 29.24 0.75 4.13
C MET A 1 27.73 0.96 4.19
N ALA A 2 27.00 0.73 3.09
CA ALA A 2 25.54 0.79 3.12
C ALA A 2 25.01 -0.35 4.01
N LEU A 3 24.11 -0.02 4.94
CA LEU A 3 23.43 -1.01 5.76
C LEU A 3 22.66 -1.99 4.84
N LYS A 4 22.77 -3.29 5.10
CA LYS A 4 22.06 -4.31 4.31
C LYS A 4 20.57 -4.27 4.65
N ALA A 5 19.73 -4.46 3.64
CA ALA A 5 18.29 -4.61 3.84
C ALA A 5 17.97 -5.85 4.69
N THR A 6 16.93 -5.75 5.50
CA THR A 6 16.44 -6.83 6.37
C THR A 6 15.33 -7.58 5.62
N VAL A 7 15.48 -8.88 5.41
CA VAL A 7 14.57 -9.66 4.53
C VAL A 7 13.49 -10.38 5.33
N TYR A 8 12.22 -10.10 5.10
CA TYR A 8 11.08 -10.77 5.72
C TYR A 8 10.43 -11.75 4.74
N LYS A 9 9.78 -12.77 5.28
CA LYS A 9 8.93 -13.69 4.51
C LYS A 9 7.50 -13.62 5.03
N ALA A 10 6.53 -13.63 4.14
CA ALA A 10 5.12 -13.67 4.49
C ALA A 10 4.40 -14.72 3.64
N ALA A 11 3.92 -15.77 4.28
CA ALA A 11 2.91 -16.65 3.71
C ALA A 11 1.54 -16.05 4.04
N ILE A 12 0.70 -15.82 3.03
CA ILE A 12 -0.55 -15.06 3.17
C ILE A 12 -1.66 -15.82 2.46
N ASN A 13 -2.73 -16.12 3.18
CA ASN A 13 -3.99 -16.58 2.60
C ASN A 13 -4.94 -15.37 2.51
N ILE A 14 -5.42 -15.07 1.31
CA ILE A 14 -6.27 -13.90 1.02
C ILE A 14 -7.65 -14.38 0.58
N ALA A 15 -8.68 -13.89 1.27
CA ALA A 15 -10.08 -14.07 0.98
C ALA A 15 -10.73 -12.69 0.78
N ASP A 16 -10.71 -12.19 -0.45
CA ASP A 16 -11.26 -10.89 -0.83
C ASP A 16 -12.67 -11.08 -1.41
N MET A 17 -13.67 -10.90 -0.55
CA MET A 17 -15.09 -11.07 -0.89
C MET A 17 -15.57 -9.97 -1.85
N ASP A 18 -15.02 -8.76 -1.71
CA ASP A 18 -15.41 -7.61 -2.53
C ASP A 18 -15.08 -7.84 -4.01
N ARG A 19 -13.97 -8.53 -4.28
CA ARG A 19 -13.52 -8.88 -5.64
C ARG A 19 -13.81 -10.33 -6.03
N ASN A 20 -14.45 -11.13 -5.16
CA ASN A 20 -14.55 -12.59 -5.29
C ASN A 20 -13.20 -13.25 -5.62
N PHE A 21 -12.14 -12.82 -4.92
CA PHE A 21 -10.76 -13.19 -5.18
C PHE A 21 -10.16 -13.97 -4.01
N PHE A 22 -9.64 -15.16 -4.29
CA PHE A 22 -9.03 -16.04 -3.30
C PHE A 22 -7.63 -16.42 -3.75
N HIS A 23 -6.63 -16.19 -2.91
CA HIS A 23 -5.23 -16.35 -3.33
C HIS A 23 -4.30 -16.65 -2.16
N ASP A 24 -3.39 -17.61 -2.38
CA ASP A 24 -2.27 -17.88 -1.50
C ASP A 24 -0.99 -17.27 -2.07
N ALA A 25 -0.35 -16.40 -1.31
CA ALA A 25 0.88 -15.71 -1.69
C ALA A 25 2.04 -16.05 -0.73
N ASN A 26 3.23 -16.28 -1.30
CA ASN A 26 4.48 -16.39 -0.54
C ASN A 26 5.40 -15.25 -0.94
N LEU A 27 5.45 -14.20 -0.13
CA LEU A 27 6.19 -12.98 -0.42
C LEU A 27 7.53 -12.95 0.30
N THR A 28 8.54 -12.40 -0.40
CA THR A 28 9.83 -12.01 0.20
C THR A 28 9.94 -10.50 0.15
N ILE A 29 10.06 -9.86 1.30
CA ILE A 29 9.99 -8.41 1.46
C ILE A 29 11.35 -7.93 1.94
N ALA A 30 12.03 -7.10 1.16
CA ALA A 30 13.23 -6.40 1.62
C ALA A 30 12.82 -5.11 2.33
N GLN A 31 13.22 -4.95 3.59
CA GLN A 31 13.10 -3.71 4.35
C GLN A 31 14.40 -2.92 4.23
N HIS A 32 14.33 -1.73 3.63
CA HIS A 32 15.48 -0.83 3.57
C HIS A 32 15.84 -0.32 4.99
N PRO A 33 17.11 -0.05 5.32
CA PRO A 33 17.49 0.44 6.65
C PRO A 33 16.80 1.74 7.10
N SER A 34 16.30 2.56 6.17
CA SER A 34 15.49 3.76 6.48
C SER A 34 13.98 3.49 6.51
N GLU A 35 13.53 2.28 6.20
CA GLU A 35 12.12 1.90 6.24
C GLU A 35 11.78 1.37 7.64
N THR A 36 10.78 1.97 8.28
CA THR A 36 10.27 1.46 9.57
C THR A 36 9.42 0.22 9.36
N GLU A 37 9.28 -0.61 10.40
CA GLU A 37 8.42 -1.79 10.36
C GLU A 37 6.95 -1.44 10.09
N GLN A 38 6.47 -0.32 10.67
CA GLN A 38 5.16 0.25 10.37
C GLN A 38 4.97 0.50 8.88
N ARG A 39 5.93 1.15 8.22
CA ARG A 39 5.85 1.44 6.79
C ARG A 39 5.91 0.17 5.95
N MET A 40 6.79 -0.77 6.31
CA MET A 40 6.89 -2.07 5.64
C MET A 40 5.56 -2.85 5.74
N MET A 41 4.92 -2.86 6.90
CA MET A 41 3.64 -3.54 7.07
C MET A 41 2.49 -2.84 6.36
N LEU A 42 2.48 -1.50 6.32
CA LEU A 42 1.53 -0.77 5.47
C LEU A 42 1.73 -1.12 3.99
N ARG A 43 2.98 -1.31 3.56
CA ARG A 43 3.31 -1.75 2.19
C ARG A 43 2.82 -3.16 1.93
N LEU A 44 2.97 -4.07 2.89
CA LEU A 44 2.41 -5.42 2.82
C LEU A 44 0.88 -5.39 2.75
N LEU A 45 0.22 -4.60 3.60
CA LEU A 45 -1.23 -4.44 3.61
C LEU A 45 -1.74 -3.86 2.28
N ALA A 46 -1.06 -2.86 1.72
CA ALA A 46 -1.38 -2.32 0.41
C ALA A 46 -1.24 -3.38 -0.70
N TRP A 47 -0.24 -4.26 -0.62
CA TRP A 47 -0.12 -5.40 -1.54
C TRP A 47 -1.32 -6.33 -1.42
N ILE A 48 -1.72 -6.69 -0.19
CA ILE A 48 -2.88 -7.56 0.08
C ILE A 48 -4.17 -6.96 -0.50
N CYS A 49 -4.43 -5.67 -0.29
CA CYS A 49 -5.61 -4.96 -0.80
C CYS A 49 -5.72 -4.94 -2.33
N HIS A 50 -4.60 -5.15 -3.03
CA HIS A 50 -4.53 -5.11 -4.48
C HIS A 50 -4.00 -6.42 -5.07
N ALA A 51 -4.02 -7.51 -4.29
CA ALA A 51 -3.35 -8.76 -4.62
C ALA A 51 -3.73 -9.25 -6.02
N ASP A 52 -2.69 -9.59 -6.78
CA ASP A 52 -2.75 -9.92 -8.20
C ASP A 52 -1.44 -10.63 -8.58
N GLU A 53 -1.51 -11.56 -9.52
CA GLU A 53 -0.35 -12.34 -9.97
C GLU A 53 0.77 -11.51 -10.58
N ASN A 54 0.46 -10.30 -11.08
CA ASN A 54 1.41 -9.37 -11.70
C ASN A 54 1.80 -8.21 -10.77
N LEU A 55 1.32 -8.20 -9.52
CA LEU A 55 1.68 -7.19 -8.52
C LEU A 55 3.10 -7.44 -7.98
N ARG A 56 3.96 -6.42 -8.01
CA ARG A 56 5.38 -6.54 -7.59
C ARG A 56 5.79 -5.39 -6.68
N PHE A 57 6.49 -5.71 -5.59
CA PHE A 57 7.29 -4.72 -4.88
C PHE A 57 8.41 -4.22 -5.79
N THR A 58 8.77 -2.95 -5.66
CA THR A 58 9.87 -2.35 -6.40
C THR A 58 10.99 -1.93 -5.44
N LYS A 59 11.98 -1.16 -5.91
CA LYS A 59 12.96 -0.51 -5.05
C LYS A 59 12.38 0.62 -4.20
N GLY A 60 11.21 1.17 -4.54
CA GLY A 60 10.45 2.15 -3.74
C GLY A 60 11.32 3.28 -3.20
N LEU A 61 11.40 3.42 -1.88
CA LEU A 61 12.29 4.35 -1.15
C LEU A 61 13.76 4.42 -1.63
N SER A 62 14.26 3.39 -2.33
CA SER A 62 15.63 3.34 -2.85
C SER A 62 15.75 3.83 -4.30
N ALA A 63 14.65 4.24 -4.94
CA ALA A 63 14.61 4.69 -6.33
C ALA A 63 13.54 5.78 -6.56
N ASP A 64 13.96 6.97 -6.99
CA ASP A 64 13.08 8.12 -7.21
C ASP A 64 12.08 7.93 -8.36
N ASP A 65 12.24 6.89 -9.18
CA ASP A 65 11.45 6.63 -10.36
C ASP A 65 10.48 5.45 -10.28
N GLU A 66 10.56 4.64 -9.23
CA GLU A 66 9.67 3.48 -9.03
C GLU A 66 8.68 3.74 -7.87
N PRO A 67 7.41 3.28 -7.96
CA PRO A 67 6.46 3.27 -6.83
C PRO A 67 6.89 2.33 -5.72
N GLU A 68 6.17 2.24 -4.60
CA GLU A 68 6.41 1.15 -3.64
C GLU A 68 6.02 -0.22 -4.22
N ILE A 69 4.90 -0.26 -4.95
CA ILE A 69 4.37 -1.44 -5.61
C ILE A 69 3.79 -1.01 -6.95
N TRP A 70 3.94 -1.85 -7.96
CA TRP A 70 3.23 -1.69 -9.23
C TRP A 70 2.59 -2.98 -9.73
N ARG A 71 1.62 -2.81 -10.63
CA ARG A 71 1.18 -3.86 -11.54
C ARG A 71 1.37 -3.39 -12.97
N ARG A 72 1.99 -4.23 -13.80
CA ARG A 72 2.06 -4.05 -15.25
C ARG A 72 1.27 -5.16 -15.94
N ASN A 73 0.73 -4.86 -17.12
CA ASN A 73 0.12 -5.87 -17.98
C ASN A 73 1.17 -6.60 -18.84
N ASP A 74 0.73 -7.54 -19.66
CA ASP A 74 1.58 -8.36 -20.53
C ASP A 74 2.35 -7.55 -21.58
N THR A 75 1.87 -6.34 -21.91
CA THR A 75 2.56 -5.41 -22.81
C THR A 75 3.49 -4.43 -22.08
N MET A 76 3.75 -4.68 -20.78
CA MET A 76 4.60 -3.88 -19.89
C MET A 76 4.06 -2.47 -19.60
N GLU A 77 2.81 -2.16 -19.96
CA GLU A 77 2.15 -0.91 -19.57
C GLU A 77 1.85 -0.92 -18.07
N LEU A 78 1.99 0.25 -17.44
CA LEU A 78 1.76 0.41 -16.01
C LEU A 78 0.26 0.60 -15.74
N GLU A 79 -0.35 -0.39 -15.10
CA GLU A 79 -1.78 -0.35 -14.79
C GLU A 79 -2.06 0.22 -13.40
N LEU A 80 -1.22 -0.12 -12.43
CA LEU A 80 -1.39 0.30 -11.04
C LEU A 80 -0.07 0.81 -10.48
N TRP A 81 -0.13 1.99 -9.87
CA TRP A 81 0.94 2.62 -9.11
C TRP A 81 0.49 2.75 -7.66
N ILE A 82 1.19 2.11 -6.73
CA ILE A 82 0.90 2.24 -5.30
C ILE A 82 2.03 3.03 -4.64
N GLU A 83 1.65 4.10 -3.96
CA GLU A 83 2.55 5.00 -3.24
C GLU A 83 2.22 4.99 -1.75
N LEU A 84 3.24 5.20 -0.89
CA LEU A 84 3.05 5.33 0.55
C LEU A 84 3.61 6.66 1.08
N GLY A 85 2.97 7.18 2.12
CA GLY A 85 3.42 8.36 2.86
C GLY A 85 2.84 9.66 2.33
N LEU A 86 3.65 10.72 2.31
CA LEU A 86 3.21 12.10 2.06
C LEU A 86 3.98 12.71 0.87
N PRO A 87 3.82 12.18 -0.35
CA PRO A 87 4.57 12.62 -1.53
C PRO A 87 4.21 14.06 -1.92
N ASP A 88 5.14 14.75 -2.56
CA ASP A 88 4.85 16.07 -3.13
C ASP A 88 3.92 15.99 -4.36
N GLU A 89 3.45 17.15 -4.80
CA GLU A 89 2.58 17.28 -5.98
C GLU A 89 3.24 16.76 -7.26
N LYS A 90 4.56 16.96 -7.40
CA LYS A 90 5.30 16.55 -8.59
C LYS A 90 5.33 15.03 -8.72
N ARG A 91 5.52 14.31 -7.61
CA ARG A 91 5.50 12.85 -7.55
C ARG A 91 4.12 12.30 -7.86
N LEU A 92 3.05 12.86 -7.28
CA LEU A 92 1.69 12.43 -7.58
C LEU A 92 1.29 12.70 -9.03
N LYS A 93 1.65 13.87 -9.57
CA LYS A 93 1.45 14.19 -10.99
C LYS A 93 2.16 13.18 -11.90
N LYS A 94 3.41 12.84 -11.58
CA LYS A 94 4.17 11.83 -12.33
C LYS A 94 3.45 10.48 -12.31
N ALA A 95 3.06 9.99 -11.13
CA ALA A 95 2.34 8.73 -10.98
C ALA A 95 1.04 8.71 -11.82
N CYS A 96 0.22 9.76 -11.71
CA CYS A 96 -1.06 9.85 -12.41
C CYS A 96 -0.90 9.92 -13.94
N ASN A 97 0.21 10.46 -14.44
CA ASN A 97 0.50 10.51 -15.87
C ASN A 97 1.09 9.20 -16.41
N GLN A 98 1.71 8.38 -15.56
CA GLN A 98 2.42 7.16 -15.97
C GLN A 98 1.59 5.89 -15.81
N SER A 99 0.54 5.92 -14.98
CA SER A 99 -0.24 4.73 -14.63
C SER A 99 -1.73 4.92 -14.92
N ARG A 100 -2.43 3.84 -15.30
CA ARG A 100 -3.89 3.86 -15.46
C ARG A 100 -4.62 4.13 -14.14
N ALA A 101 -4.11 3.60 -13.03
CA ALA A 101 -4.61 3.84 -11.68
C ALA A 101 -3.46 4.17 -10.71
N VAL A 102 -3.72 5.06 -9.76
CA VAL A 102 -2.79 5.42 -8.68
C VAL A 102 -3.52 5.31 -7.35
N VAL A 103 -2.91 4.64 -6.38
CA VAL A 103 -3.42 4.57 -5.01
C VAL A 103 -2.31 5.04 -4.07
N LEU A 104 -2.61 6.07 -3.27
CA LEU A 104 -1.73 6.55 -2.22
C LEU A 104 -2.26 6.10 -0.85
N TYR A 105 -1.40 5.46 -0.07
CA TYR A 105 -1.62 5.15 1.35
C TYR A 105 -0.86 6.15 2.23
N ALA A 106 -1.58 7.17 2.70
CA ALA A 106 -1.08 8.18 3.63
C ALA A 106 -1.14 7.66 5.08
N TYR A 107 -0.18 8.11 5.90
CA TYR A 107 -0.07 7.78 7.33
C TYR A 107 0.68 8.91 8.06
N SER A 108 0.84 8.81 9.39
CA SER A 108 1.36 9.86 10.27
C SER A 108 0.39 11.02 10.46
N GLU A 109 -0.62 10.80 11.30
CA GLU A 109 -1.85 11.61 11.41
C GLU A 109 -1.61 13.12 11.38
N ARG A 110 -0.78 13.66 12.27
CA ARG A 110 -0.52 15.11 12.33
C ARG A 110 0.10 15.66 11.05
N ALA A 111 1.09 14.97 10.49
CA ALA A 111 1.76 15.41 9.26
C ALA A 111 0.83 15.24 8.04
N ALA A 112 0.06 14.16 8.02
CA ALA A 112 -0.85 13.84 6.93
C ALA A 112 -1.97 14.87 6.78
N GLN A 113 -2.55 15.36 7.89
CA GLN A 113 -3.58 16.41 7.86
C GLN A 113 -3.06 17.73 7.27
N VAL A 114 -1.84 18.13 7.67
CA VAL A 114 -1.18 19.33 7.13
C VAL A 114 -0.87 19.17 5.65
N TRP A 115 -0.31 18.01 5.27
CA TRP A 115 -0.01 17.67 3.89
C TRP A 115 -1.28 17.67 3.02
N TRP A 116 -2.36 17.04 3.48
CA TRP A 116 -3.60 16.93 2.72
C TRP A 116 -4.26 18.28 2.49
N SER A 117 -4.27 19.13 3.52
CA SER A 117 -4.76 20.51 3.42
C SER A 117 -4.00 21.32 2.35
N ALA A 118 -2.70 21.05 2.16
CA ALA A 118 -1.87 21.76 1.20
C ALA A 118 -1.99 21.24 -0.26
N ILE A 119 -2.33 19.96 -0.45
CA ILE A 119 -2.27 19.30 -1.78
C ILE A 119 -3.63 18.92 -2.36
N SER A 120 -4.65 18.66 -1.53
CA SER A 120 -5.97 18.13 -1.95
C SER A 120 -6.60 18.90 -3.11
N GLY A 121 -6.62 20.23 -3.04
CA GLY A 121 -7.12 21.09 -4.12
C GLY A 121 -6.33 20.94 -5.42
N LYS A 122 -5.01 20.72 -5.34
CA LYS A 122 -4.11 20.59 -6.49
C LYS A 122 -4.22 19.24 -7.18
N VAL A 123 -4.53 18.19 -6.43
CA VAL A 123 -4.67 16.82 -6.95
C VAL A 123 -6.12 16.44 -7.25
N SER A 124 -7.07 17.34 -7.00
CA SER A 124 -8.51 17.12 -7.19
C SER A 124 -8.85 16.65 -8.61
N GLY A 125 -8.19 17.23 -9.63
CA GLY A 125 -8.41 16.94 -11.05
C GLY A 125 -7.87 15.59 -11.54
N TYR A 126 -7.01 14.90 -10.78
CA TYR A 126 -6.54 13.56 -11.17
C TYR A 126 -7.64 12.52 -10.91
N LYS A 127 -8.30 12.07 -11.99
CA LYS A 127 -9.43 11.14 -11.92
C LYS A 127 -9.02 9.72 -11.54
N ASN A 128 -7.80 9.32 -11.88
CA ASN A 128 -7.24 8.01 -11.61
C ASN A 128 -6.53 7.88 -10.25
N LEU A 129 -6.59 8.92 -9.40
CA LEU A 129 -5.95 8.93 -8.09
C LEU A 129 -6.96 8.60 -6.98
N ALA A 130 -6.64 7.57 -6.19
CA ALA A 130 -7.21 7.29 -4.89
C ALA A 130 -6.24 7.73 -3.78
N VAL A 131 -6.75 8.31 -2.69
CA VAL A 131 -5.97 8.63 -1.49
C VAL A 131 -6.67 8.04 -0.28
N ARG A 132 -6.00 7.08 0.35
CA ARG A 132 -6.42 6.38 1.56
C ARG A 132 -5.54 6.82 2.71
N PHE A 133 -6.13 6.91 3.90
CA PHE A 133 -5.41 7.23 5.12
C PHE A 133 -5.60 6.13 6.17
N LEU A 134 -4.50 5.76 6.83
CA LEU A 134 -4.49 4.88 7.99
C LEU A 134 -4.02 5.67 9.21
N ASP A 135 -4.81 5.65 10.29
CA ASP A 135 -4.45 6.35 11.52
C ASP A 135 -3.30 5.65 12.28
N ASP A 136 -2.70 6.39 13.21
CA ASP A 136 -1.52 5.94 13.95
C ASP A 136 -1.82 4.77 14.89
N ASN A 137 -3.08 4.60 15.34
CA ASN A 137 -3.47 3.47 16.18
C ASN A 137 -3.51 2.18 15.38
N GLN A 138 -4.22 2.16 14.25
CA GLN A 138 -4.28 1.00 13.36
C GLN A 138 -2.89 0.65 12.80
N LEU A 139 -2.08 1.66 12.43
CA LEU A 139 -0.71 1.45 11.98
C LEU A 139 0.19 0.81 13.06
N THR A 140 0.00 1.18 14.32
CA THR A 140 0.72 0.58 15.46
C THR A 140 0.30 -0.87 15.68
N GLN A 141 -1.00 -1.17 15.63
CA GLN A 141 -1.50 -2.54 15.73
C GLN A 141 -0.98 -3.42 14.60
N LEU A 142 -1.00 -2.89 13.36
CA LEU A 142 -0.49 -3.57 12.18
C LEU A 142 1.00 -3.92 12.31
N ALA A 143 1.81 -3.02 12.87
CA ALA A 143 3.22 -3.30 13.17
C ALA A 143 3.42 -4.37 14.25
N GLY A 144 2.41 -4.59 15.11
CA GLY A 144 2.43 -5.65 16.13
C GLY A 144 2.46 -7.07 15.56
N LEU A 145 2.07 -7.26 14.29
CA LEU A 145 2.14 -8.55 13.59
C LEU A 145 3.52 -8.90 13.03
N VAL A 146 4.49 -7.98 13.11
CA VAL A 146 5.78 -8.16 12.43
C VAL A 146 6.56 -9.34 13.02
N GLN A 147 6.91 -10.28 12.15
CA GLN A 147 7.84 -11.36 12.44
C GLN A 147 8.76 -11.59 11.23
N ARG A 148 9.97 -12.10 11.44
CA ARG A 148 10.92 -12.40 10.34
C ARG A 148 10.30 -13.34 9.30
N THR A 149 9.46 -14.26 9.77
CA THR A 149 8.61 -15.13 8.96
C THR A 149 7.19 -15.00 9.49
N MET A 150 6.28 -14.47 8.67
CA MET A 150 4.87 -14.28 9.00
C MET A 150 4.02 -15.33 8.30
N SER A 151 2.96 -15.77 8.99
CA SER A 151 1.86 -16.55 8.43
C SER A 151 0.59 -15.76 8.70
N LEU A 152 0.01 -15.18 7.65
CA LEU A 152 -1.10 -14.23 7.77
C LEU A 152 -2.36 -14.76 7.06
N GLN A 153 -3.51 -14.44 7.62
CA GLN A 153 -4.81 -14.61 6.98
C GLN A 153 -5.45 -13.22 6.82
N ALA A 154 -5.86 -12.89 5.61
CA ALA A 154 -6.50 -11.63 5.27
C ALA A 154 -7.88 -11.89 4.68
N THR A 155 -8.92 -11.36 5.31
CA THR A 155 -10.28 -11.31 4.75
C THR A 155 -10.62 -9.86 4.42
N ILE A 156 -11.13 -9.60 3.23
CA ILE A 156 -11.58 -8.27 2.80
C ILE A 156 -13.07 -8.36 2.47
N GLN A 157 -13.88 -7.55 3.13
CA GLN A 157 -15.32 -7.47 2.88
C GLN A 157 -15.84 -6.08 3.25
N ASP A 158 -16.67 -5.53 2.37
CA ASP A 158 -17.29 -4.21 2.49
C ASP A 158 -16.26 -3.08 2.76
N GLY A 159 -15.04 -3.22 2.19
CA GLY A 159 -13.93 -2.30 2.39
C GLY A 159 -13.18 -2.42 3.72
N THR A 160 -13.63 -3.29 4.63
CA THR A 160 -12.93 -3.63 5.87
C THR A 160 -11.99 -4.80 5.65
N ILE A 161 -10.82 -4.75 6.30
CA ILE A 161 -9.79 -5.79 6.22
C ILE A 161 -9.60 -6.40 7.60
N TRP A 162 -9.88 -7.70 7.73
CA TRP A 162 -9.50 -8.48 8.90
C TRP A 162 -8.18 -9.18 8.60
N LEU A 163 -7.12 -8.79 9.31
CA LEU A 163 -5.79 -9.36 9.19
C LEU A 163 -5.42 -10.07 10.50
N SER A 164 -4.94 -11.30 10.41
CA SER A 164 -4.59 -12.08 11.60
C SER A 164 -3.37 -12.97 11.40
N ASP A 165 -2.69 -13.28 12.51
CA ASP A 165 -1.72 -14.36 12.64
C ASP A 165 -2.26 -15.45 13.60
N ASP A 166 -1.38 -16.30 14.15
CA ASP A 166 -1.77 -17.36 15.09
C ASP A 166 -2.22 -16.86 16.48
N LYS A 167 -1.94 -15.60 16.82
CA LYS A 167 -2.12 -15.05 18.17
C LYS A 167 -2.95 -13.78 18.21
N ASN A 168 -2.94 -13.02 17.13
CA ASN A 168 -3.46 -11.67 17.05
C ASN A 168 -4.40 -11.57 15.85
N SER A 169 -5.45 -10.78 16.02
CA SER A 169 -6.37 -10.40 14.95
C SER A 169 -6.61 -8.91 15.05
N LEU A 170 -6.59 -8.22 13.92
CA LEU A 170 -6.95 -6.82 13.83
C LEU A 170 -7.94 -6.57 12.71
N GLU A 171 -8.79 -5.58 12.94
CA GLU A 171 -9.71 -5.04 11.96
C GLU A 171 -9.16 -3.70 11.50
N ILE A 172 -9.06 -3.52 10.18
CA ILE A 172 -8.47 -2.34 9.55
C ILE A 172 -9.49 -1.73 8.60
N THR A 173 -9.71 -0.43 8.73
CA THR A 173 -10.50 0.37 7.79
C THR A 173 -9.74 1.63 7.41
N PHE A 174 -9.62 1.88 6.11
CA PHE A 174 -9.02 3.13 5.62
C PHE A 174 -10.04 4.25 5.59
N SER A 175 -9.60 5.47 5.95
CA SER A 175 -10.34 6.68 5.62
C SER A 175 -10.09 7.04 4.16
N GLU A 176 -11.14 7.15 3.37
CA GLU A 176 -11.06 7.55 1.96
C GLU A 176 -11.04 9.08 1.85
N TRP A 177 -9.87 9.65 1.59
CA TRP A 177 -9.69 11.11 1.42
C TRP A 177 -9.96 11.56 -0.01
N LYS A 178 -9.70 10.69 -0.99
CA LYS A 178 -10.08 10.90 -2.39
C LYS A 178 -10.39 9.55 -3.02
N ILE A 179 -11.56 9.46 -3.62
CA ILE A 179 -11.99 8.30 -4.40
C ILE A 179 -11.71 8.59 -5.88
N PRO A 180 -11.22 7.61 -6.67
CA PRO A 180 -11.04 7.80 -8.10
C PRO A 180 -12.39 8.03 -8.77
N GLN A 181 -12.41 8.88 -9.78
CA GLN A 181 -13.60 9.11 -10.60
C GLN A 181 -13.55 8.11 -11.75
N THR A 182 -14.44 7.12 -11.72
CA THR A 182 -14.64 6.19 -12.84
C THR A 182 -14.90 6.98 -14.11
N GLN A 183 -14.08 6.76 -15.15
CA GLN A 183 -14.44 7.18 -16.50
C GLN A 183 -15.62 6.29 -16.91
N GLY A 184 -16.82 6.89 -16.98
CA GLY A 184 -17.97 6.26 -17.63
C GLY A 184 -17.76 6.10 -19.13
#